data_AF-A0A935PND0-F1
#
_entry.id   AF-A0A935PND0-F1
#
_cell.length_a   1.000
_cell.length_b   1.000
_cell.length_c   1.000
_cell.angle_alpha   90.00
_cell.angle_beta   90.00
_cell.angle_gamma   90.00
#
_symmetry.space_group_name_H-M   'P 1'
#
loop_
_entity.id
_entity.type
_entity.pdbx_description
1 polymer ?
#
loop_
_entity_poly.entity_id
_entity_poly.type
_entity_poly.pdbx_seq_one_letter_code
_entity_poly.pdbx_strand_id
1 'polypeptide(L)'
;MQRALTSWIATGILLLSCGRAHAQATWRLVEEARFGSATDPRAELTKVLGVAVAPDGSVLVQEEATQGILRFAADGRFLSSSGGKGSGPGEFRSMMPWGRAPDGTLWINDPGNGRVTVMGADGSYLRTMPIMNTDRLHVPVQPDRVGHLLMQVIRNPQSANFDIAMQRRTKDGTVLDTLTVPSCSPPGPQPTRMIRVGNRPMFYPLLPPSLSEVTADGAVWCSDAAHYRVFKLRLGQGDTLRTISGRATPVRYPAAMRDSAIAEFRRAVVKAGGTEGDVEASAVPVNRPAILALSEDDQQRLWVMVPTTDAVGERYEVYSTTGALAARVALPVPLFLRFSPVIVGSHVYAVVRDQDDVPTVVRFRISTGK
;
A
#
# COMPACT_ATOMS: atom_id res chain seq x y z
N MET A 1 40.38 -12.53 71.58
CA MET A 1 41.57 -12.36 70.71
C MET A 1 41.36 -13.27 69.50
N GLN A 2 40.67 -12.81 68.45
CA GLN A 2 41.20 -12.22 67.20
C GLN A 2 41.82 -13.22 66.20
N ARG A 3 41.17 -13.28 65.01
CA ARG A 3 41.68 -13.61 63.64
C ARG A 3 41.87 -15.11 63.31
N ALA A 4 41.50 -15.66 62.15
CA ALA A 4 41.06 -15.11 60.87
C ALA A 4 40.15 -16.14 60.12
N LEU A 5 39.15 -15.65 59.38
CA LEU A 5 38.37 -16.40 58.38
C LEU A 5 38.80 -15.92 57.00
N THR A 6 39.36 -16.81 56.18
CA THR A 6 39.75 -16.57 54.80
C THR A 6 38.57 -16.94 53.89
N SER A 7 38.05 -15.96 53.15
CA SER A 7 36.94 -16.10 52.21
C SER A 7 37.40 -16.69 50.88
N TRP A 8 36.65 -17.64 50.34
CA TRP A 8 36.80 -18.22 49.01
C TRP A 8 35.95 -17.41 48.01
N ILE A 9 36.55 -16.85 46.97
CA ILE A 9 35.82 -16.31 45.81
C ILE A 9 35.74 -17.42 44.76
N ALA A 10 34.55 -18.00 44.60
CA ALA A 10 34.22 -18.88 43.49
C ALA A 10 33.86 -18.03 42.26
N THR A 11 34.73 -18.00 41.26
CA THR A 11 34.44 -17.37 39.97
C THR A 11 33.61 -18.33 39.11
N GLY A 12 32.30 -18.10 39.07
CA GLY A 12 31.39 -18.81 38.17
C GLY A 12 31.66 -18.46 36.71
N ILE A 13 31.99 -19.46 35.90
CA ILE A 13 32.08 -19.34 34.44
C ILE A 13 30.65 -19.30 33.90
N LEU A 14 30.22 -18.10 33.47
CA LEU A 14 29.02 -17.94 32.65
C LEU A 14 29.32 -18.50 31.25
N LEU A 15 28.83 -19.70 30.97
CA LEU A 15 28.73 -20.21 29.60
C LEU A 15 27.64 -19.38 28.88
N LEU A 16 28.08 -18.36 28.14
CA LEU A 16 27.26 -17.71 27.12
C LEU A 16 26.89 -18.77 26.09
N SER A 17 25.64 -19.25 26.12
CA SER A 17 25.08 -19.98 25.00
C SER A 17 25.07 -19.05 23.79
N CYS A 18 25.94 -19.35 22.82
CA CYS A 18 25.92 -18.69 21.53
C CYS A 18 24.60 -19.09 20.85
N GLY A 19 23.62 -18.18 20.88
CA GLY A 19 22.35 -18.38 20.18
C GLY A 19 22.64 -18.67 18.72
N ARG A 20 22.20 -19.83 18.23
CA ARG A 20 22.19 -20.14 16.80
C ARG A 20 21.54 -18.97 16.07
N ALA A 21 22.30 -18.27 15.24
CA ALA A 21 21.75 -17.39 14.22
C ALA A 21 20.80 -18.25 13.38
N HIS A 22 19.50 -18.11 13.61
CA HIS A 22 18.51 -18.81 12.81
C HIS A 22 18.66 -18.27 11.39
N ALA A 23 19.06 -19.13 10.45
CA ALA A 23 19.07 -18.79 9.04
C ALA A 23 17.69 -18.23 8.69
N GLN A 24 17.65 -16.99 8.21
CA GLN A 24 16.40 -16.31 7.93
C GLN A 24 15.67 -17.05 6.81
N ALA A 25 14.39 -17.37 7.02
CA ALA A 25 13.61 -18.13 6.06
C ALA A 25 13.52 -17.36 4.72
N THR A 26 13.71 -18.09 3.62
CA THR A 26 13.50 -17.55 2.27
C THR A 26 12.21 -18.13 1.72
N TRP A 27 11.25 -17.26 1.43
CA TRP A 27 10.01 -17.64 0.79
C TRP A 27 10.10 -17.34 -0.71
N ARG A 28 9.40 -18.14 -1.52
CA ARG A 28 9.30 -17.94 -2.96
C ARG A 28 7.85 -17.78 -3.36
N LEU A 29 7.59 -16.90 -4.32
CA LEU A 29 6.29 -16.79 -4.95
C LEU A 29 6.28 -17.68 -6.20
N VAL A 30 5.34 -18.62 -6.23
CA VAL A 30 5.11 -19.51 -7.38
C VAL A 30 3.80 -19.10 -8.02
N GLU A 31 3.84 -18.70 -9.29
CA GLU A 31 2.63 -18.32 -10.02
C GLU A 31 1.69 -19.53 -10.17
N GLU A 32 0.39 -19.33 -9.94
CA GLU A 32 -0.63 -20.39 -10.05
C GLU A 32 -1.79 -20.03 -10.98
N ALA A 33 -2.15 -18.75 -11.10
CA ALA A 33 -3.26 -18.31 -11.92
C ALA A 33 -3.12 -16.85 -12.34
N ARG A 34 -3.77 -16.51 -13.45
CA ARG A 34 -3.91 -15.15 -13.98
C ARG A 34 -5.40 -14.81 -14.13
N PHE A 35 -5.74 -13.55 -13.90
CA PHE A 35 -7.09 -13.02 -14.01
C PHE A 35 -7.07 -11.77 -14.89
N GLY A 36 -7.98 -11.75 -15.86
CA GLY A 36 -7.95 -10.82 -16.99
C GLY A 36 -7.53 -11.53 -18.27
N SER A 37 -8.07 -11.09 -19.40
CA SER A 37 -7.74 -11.64 -20.72
C SER A 37 -7.89 -10.58 -21.80
N ALA A 38 -6.85 -10.40 -22.62
CA ALA A 38 -6.90 -9.57 -23.81
C ALA A 38 -7.75 -10.19 -24.94
N THR A 39 -8.05 -11.49 -24.86
CA THR A 39 -8.81 -12.21 -25.91
C THR A 39 -10.28 -12.40 -25.58
N ASP A 40 -10.70 -12.13 -24.33
CA ASP A 40 -12.11 -12.11 -23.93
C ASP A 40 -12.48 -10.68 -23.52
N PRO A 41 -13.21 -9.92 -24.36
CA PRO A 41 -13.59 -8.54 -24.08
C PRO A 41 -14.35 -8.33 -22.76
N ARG A 42 -14.97 -9.39 -22.21
CA ARG A 42 -15.67 -9.33 -20.91
C ARG A 42 -14.71 -9.35 -19.72
N ALA A 43 -13.49 -9.83 -19.96
CA ALA A 43 -12.43 -10.00 -18.98
C ALA A 43 -11.23 -9.07 -19.25
N GLU A 44 -11.37 -8.12 -20.18
CA GLU A 44 -10.28 -7.20 -20.50
C GLU A 44 -10.01 -6.25 -19.32
N LEU A 45 -8.72 -6.07 -19.00
CA LEU A 45 -8.27 -5.16 -17.96
C LEU A 45 -7.42 -4.09 -18.60
N THR A 46 -7.84 -2.83 -18.51
CA THR A 46 -7.06 -1.70 -19.02
C THR A 46 -6.44 -0.91 -17.88
N LYS A 47 -7.17 -0.78 -16.77
CA LYS A 47 -6.70 -0.06 -15.59
C LYS A 47 -7.34 -0.63 -14.32
N VAL A 48 -6.56 -1.42 -13.60
CA VAL A 48 -6.96 -2.00 -12.31
C VAL A 48 -6.90 -0.93 -11.22
N LEU A 49 -7.96 -0.81 -10.41
CA LEU A 49 -8.01 0.08 -9.23
C LEU A 49 -7.94 -0.67 -7.89
N GLY A 50 -8.26 -1.96 -7.89
CA GLY A 50 -8.41 -2.74 -6.69
C GLY A 50 -8.52 -4.22 -7.02
N VAL A 51 -8.01 -5.04 -6.11
CA VAL A 51 -8.16 -6.49 -6.12
C VAL A 51 -8.79 -6.90 -4.79
N ALA A 52 -9.65 -7.91 -4.80
CA ALA A 52 -10.22 -8.50 -3.60
C ALA A 52 -10.40 -10.00 -3.80
N VAL A 53 -10.33 -10.75 -2.70
CA VAL A 53 -10.59 -12.18 -2.67
C VAL A 53 -11.81 -12.42 -1.81
N ALA A 54 -12.84 -13.02 -2.39
CA ALA A 54 -14.06 -13.38 -1.71
C ALA A 54 -13.86 -14.66 -0.86
N PRO A 55 -14.71 -14.91 0.15
CA PRO A 55 -14.62 -16.11 0.98
C PRO A 55 -14.72 -17.44 0.21
N ASP A 56 -15.38 -17.44 -0.95
CA ASP A 56 -15.48 -18.60 -1.84
C ASP A 56 -14.26 -18.81 -2.74
N GLY A 57 -13.22 -17.97 -2.59
CA GLY A 57 -12.00 -17.99 -3.38
C GLY A 57 -12.10 -17.29 -4.73
N SER A 58 -13.26 -16.72 -5.08
CA SER A 58 -13.38 -15.89 -6.28
C SER A 58 -12.59 -14.59 -6.14
N VAL A 59 -12.04 -14.11 -7.26
CA VAL A 59 -11.22 -12.91 -7.33
C VAL A 59 -12.02 -11.81 -8.00
N LEU A 60 -12.10 -10.65 -7.34
CA LEU A 60 -12.74 -9.47 -7.85
C LEU A 60 -11.68 -8.45 -8.25
N VAL A 61 -11.85 -7.88 -9.43
CA VAL A 61 -10.95 -6.88 -10.00
C VAL A 61 -11.76 -5.65 -10.37
N GLN A 62 -11.33 -4.51 -9.85
CA GLN A 62 -11.94 -3.22 -10.14
C GLN A 62 -11.34 -2.65 -11.42
N GLU A 63 -12.15 -2.47 -12.45
CA GLU A 63 -11.73 -1.96 -13.75
C GLU A 63 -12.24 -0.51 -13.94
N GLU A 64 -11.30 0.43 -14.10
CA GLU A 64 -11.61 1.86 -14.13
C GLU A 64 -12.31 2.34 -15.41
N ALA A 65 -11.86 1.91 -16.59
CA ALA A 65 -12.32 2.42 -17.87
C ALA A 65 -13.80 2.10 -18.13
N THR A 66 -14.23 0.92 -17.69
CA THR A 66 -15.62 0.44 -17.74
C THR A 66 -16.42 0.84 -16.51
N GLN A 67 -15.74 1.30 -15.45
CA GLN A 67 -16.29 1.48 -14.10
C GLN A 67 -16.91 0.18 -13.56
N GLY A 68 -16.32 -0.96 -13.94
CA GLY A 68 -16.84 -2.29 -13.65
C GLY A 68 -16.11 -3.00 -12.52
N ILE A 69 -16.78 -4.00 -11.95
CA ILE A 69 -16.21 -4.96 -11.02
C ILE A 69 -16.30 -6.32 -11.70
N LEU A 70 -15.15 -6.85 -12.12
CA LEU A 70 -15.07 -8.15 -12.78
C LEU A 70 -14.80 -9.22 -11.75
N ARG A 71 -15.61 -10.28 -11.75
CA ARG A 71 -15.46 -11.42 -10.85
C ARG A 71 -15.00 -12.65 -11.63
N PHE A 72 -13.97 -13.29 -11.11
CA PHE A 72 -13.34 -14.48 -11.67
C PHE A 72 -13.41 -15.63 -10.67
N ALA A 73 -13.53 -16.85 -11.17
CA ALA A 73 -13.34 -18.05 -10.38
C ALA A 73 -11.87 -18.17 -9.95
N ALA A 74 -11.61 -18.99 -8.94
CA ALA A 74 -10.26 -19.23 -8.43
C ALA A 74 -9.28 -19.81 -9.48
N ASP A 75 -9.78 -20.33 -10.60
CA ASP A 75 -9.01 -20.86 -11.72
C ASP A 75 -8.71 -19.81 -12.81
N GLY A 76 -9.17 -18.55 -12.66
CA GLY A 76 -8.96 -17.48 -13.62
C GLY A 76 -10.12 -17.27 -14.61
N ARG A 77 -11.12 -18.16 -14.64
CA ARG A 77 -12.25 -18.03 -15.55
C ARG A 77 -13.18 -16.88 -15.14
N PHE A 78 -13.54 -16.03 -16.09
CA PHE A 78 -14.53 -14.97 -15.88
C PHE A 78 -15.89 -15.58 -15.49
N LEU A 79 -16.51 -15.02 -14.45
CA LEU A 79 -17.82 -15.46 -13.96
C LEU A 79 -18.90 -14.43 -14.28
N SER A 80 -18.67 -13.18 -13.90
CA SER A 80 -19.65 -12.12 -13.99
C SER A 80 -18.99 -10.75 -13.90
N SER A 81 -19.70 -9.73 -14.34
CA SER A 81 -19.37 -8.33 -14.10
C SER A 81 -20.54 -7.64 -13.42
N SER A 82 -20.24 -6.71 -12.52
CA SER A 82 -21.20 -5.77 -11.95
C SER A 82 -20.67 -4.34 -12.03
N GLY A 83 -21.49 -3.37 -11.67
CA GLY A 83 -21.16 -1.97 -11.84
C GLY A 83 -21.35 -1.49 -13.28
N GLY A 84 -20.58 -0.46 -13.64
CA GLY A 84 -20.69 0.22 -14.92
C GLY A 84 -20.88 1.72 -14.75
N LYS A 85 -20.71 2.45 -15.85
CA LYS A 85 -20.89 3.91 -15.88
C LYS A 85 -22.35 4.29 -15.65
N GLY A 86 -22.60 5.20 -14.71
CA GLY A 86 -23.93 5.74 -14.48
C GLY A 86 -24.14 6.29 -13.07
N SER A 87 -25.40 6.43 -12.69
CA SER A 87 -25.83 7.03 -11.41
C SER A 87 -26.88 6.20 -10.67
N GLY A 88 -27.39 5.13 -11.30
CA GLY A 88 -28.32 4.19 -10.70
C GLY A 88 -27.66 3.33 -9.60
N PRO A 89 -28.43 2.48 -8.92
CA PRO A 89 -27.90 1.56 -7.91
C PRO A 89 -26.80 0.66 -8.48
N GLY A 90 -25.63 0.66 -7.84
CA GLY A 90 -24.47 -0.12 -8.27
C GLY A 90 -23.66 0.48 -9.41
N GLU A 91 -24.13 1.55 -10.07
CA GLU A 91 -23.37 2.24 -11.14
C GLU A 91 -22.41 3.31 -10.56
N PHE A 92 -21.46 3.79 -11.36
CA PHE A 92 -20.45 4.75 -10.91
C PHE A 92 -20.18 5.86 -11.92
N ARG A 93 -19.91 7.08 -11.43
CA ARG A 93 -19.41 8.20 -12.24
C ARG A 93 -17.90 8.40 -12.10
N SER A 94 -17.39 8.24 -10.90
CA SER A 94 -15.97 8.39 -10.57
C SER A 94 -15.56 7.38 -9.50
N MET A 95 -15.64 6.10 -9.81
CA MET A 95 -15.25 5.02 -8.91
C MET A 95 -13.78 5.14 -8.49
N MET A 96 -13.55 5.26 -7.18
CA MET A 96 -12.24 5.20 -6.55
C MET A 96 -11.90 3.78 -6.08
N PRO A 97 -10.62 3.46 -5.82
CA PRO A 97 -10.24 2.19 -5.21
C PRO A 97 -11.12 1.83 -4.01
N TRP A 98 -11.59 0.59 -3.95
CA TRP A 98 -12.34 0.14 -2.78
C TRP A 98 -11.45 0.01 -1.56
N GLY A 99 -12.04 0.14 -0.36
CA GLY A 99 -11.52 -0.58 0.80
C GLY A 99 -12.35 -1.82 1.08
N ARG A 100 -11.69 -2.83 1.64
CA ARG A 100 -12.27 -4.15 1.88
C ARG A 100 -12.48 -4.33 3.36
N ALA A 101 -13.71 -4.65 3.73
CA ALA A 101 -14.03 -4.99 5.10
C ALA A 101 -13.63 -6.45 5.41
N PRO A 102 -13.41 -6.78 6.70
CA PRO A 102 -13.14 -8.16 7.12
C PRO A 102 -14.24 -9.16 6.72
N ASP A 103 -15.49 -8.70 6.62
CA ASP A 103 -16.63 -9.50 6.16
C ASP A 103 -16.68 -9.69 4.63
N GLY A 104 -15.69 -9.15 3.91
CA GLY A 104 -15.58 -9.22 2.46
C GLY A 104 -16.36 -8.14 1.71
N THR A 105 -17.14 -7.29 2.40
CA THR A 105 -17.84 -6.18 1.74
C THR A 105 -16.84 -5.16 1.18
N LEU A 106 -17.17 -4.61 0.01
CA LEU A 106 -16.34 -3.63 -0.69
C LEU A 106 -16.98 -2.25 -0.60
N TRP A 107 -16.18 -1.28 -0.19
CA TRP A 107 -16.59 0.10 0.07
C TRP A 107 -15.96 1.03 -0.95
N ILE A 108 -16.79 1.55 -1.85
CA ILE A 108 -16.34 2.29 -3.01
C ILE A 108 -16.77 3.74 -2.89
N ASN A 109 -15.80 4.65 -2.86
CA ASN A 109 -16.09 6.08 -2.95
C ASN A 109 -16.38 6.46 -4.40
N ASP A 110 -17.49 7.16 -4.63
CA ASP A 110 -17.92 7.65 -5.92
C ASP A 110 -18.25 9.15 -5.83
N PRO A 111 -17.20 10.01 -5.79
CA PRO A 111 -17.37 11.45 -5.71
C PRO A 111 -18.18 12.03 -6.88
N GLY A 112 -18.19 11.37 -8.04
CA GLY A 112 -18.99 11.82 -9.20
C GLY A 112 -20.50 11.72 -8.96
N ASN A 113 -20.93 10.83 -8.06
CA ASN A 113 -22.32 10.72 -7.61
C ASN A 113 -22.52 11.19 -6.15
N GLY A 114 -21.49 11.74 -5.49
CA GLY A 114 -21.58 12.25 -4.11
C GLY A 114 -21.93 11.18 -3.07
N ARG A 115 -21.45 9.94 -3.26
CA ARG A 115 -21.84 8.80 -2.44
C ARG A 115 -20.70 7.81 -2.21
N VAL A 116 -20.89 6.97 -1.21
CA VAL A 116 -20.18 5.69 -1.11
C VAL A 116 -21.15 4.56 -1.42
N THR A 117 -20.71 3.64 -2.28
CA THR A 117 -21.44 2.43 -2.65
C THR A 117 -20.84 1.25 -1.91
N VAL A 118 -21.70 0.42 -1.33
CA VAL A 118 -21.32 -0.82 -0.65
C VAL A 118 -21.71 -1.99 -1.53
N MET A 119 -20.73 -2.83 -1.85
CA MET A 119 -20.91 -4.05 -2.62
C MET A 119 -20.67 -5.28 -1.72
N GLY A 120 -21.34 -6.38 -2.04
CA GLY A 120 -21.09 -7.68 -1.43
C GLY A 120 -19.73 -8.24 -1.84
N ALA A 121 -19.28 -9.28 -1.14
CA ALA A 121 -18.04 -9.96 -1.44
C ALA A 121 -18.06 -10.64 -2.83
N ASP A 122 -19.25 -10.92 -3.37
CA ASP A 122 -19.48 -11.44 -4.72
C ASP A 122 -19.62 -10.34 -5.78
N GLY A 123 -19.54 -9.07 -5.37
CA GLY A 123 -19.71 -7.91 -6.24
C GLY A 123 -21.18 -7.53 -6.46
N SER A 124 -22.13 -8.05 -5.68
CA SER A 124 -23.52 -7.60 -5.75
C SER A 124 -23.68 -6.20 -5.14
N TYR A 125 -24.58 -5.38 -5.68
CA TYR A 125 -24.93 -4.12 -5.02
C TYR A 125 -25.68 -4.39 -3.70
N LEU A 126 -25.30 -3.69 -2.62
CA LEU A 126 -26.00 -3.78 -1.34
C LEU A 126 -26.74 -2.49 -1.01
N ARG A 127 -26.02 -1.36 -0.97
CA ARG A 127 -26.58 -0.04 -0.66
C ARG A 127 -25.66 1.10 -1.07
N THR A 128 -26.17 2.32 -0.98
CA THR A 128 -25.37 3.55 -1.05
C THR A 128 -25.63 4.44 0.14
N MET A 129 -24.65 5.26 0.51
CA MET A 129 -24.80 6.33 1.49
C MET A 129 -24.32 7.66 0.91
N PRO A 130 -25.04 8.78 1.14
CA PRO A 130 -24.61 10.09 0.70
C PRO A 130 -23.37 10.52 1.50
N ILE A 131 -22.39 11.13 0.83
CA ILE A 131 -21.24 11.74 1.49
C ILE A 131 -21.06 13.15 0.97
N MET A 132 -21.24 14.12 1.86
CA MET A 132 -21.25 15.53 1.47
C MET A 132 -19.85 16.17 1.40
N ASN A 133 -18.80 15.57 1.97
CA ASN A 133 -17.50 16.25 2.17
C ASN A 133 -16.26 15.35 1.94
N THR A 134 -16.14 14.69 0.79
CA THR A 134 -14.84 14.15 0.33
C THR A 134 -14.49 14.75 -1.01
N ASP A 135 -14.22 16.05 -1.01
CA ASP A 135 -13.69 16.72 -2.19
C ASP A 135 -12.35 16.05 -2.57
N ARG A 136 -12.42 15.18 -3.58
CA ARG A 136 -11.31 14.73 -4.44
C ARG A 136 -10.16 13.95 -3.80
N LEU A 137 -10.24 13.55 -2.54
CA LEU A 137 -9.25 12.63 -1.96
C LEU A 137 -9.42 11.23 -2.58
N HIS A 138 -8.43 10.80 -3.37
CA HIS A 138 -8.37 9.48 -4.03
C HIS A 138 -8.00 8.38 -3.02
N VAL A 139 -8.70 8.33 -1.88
CA VAL A 139 -8.35 7.43 -0.78
C VAL A 139 -9.49 6.43 -0.60
N PRO A 140 -9.18 5.12 -0.54
CA PRO A 140 -10.18 4.11 -0.27
C PRO A 140 -10.82 4.33 1.11
N VAL A 141 -12.11 4.02 1.22
CA VAL A 141 -12.80 3.92 2.51
C VAL A 141 -12.28 2.68 3.22
N GLN A 142 -11.53 2.83 4.30
CA GLN A 142 -10.87 1.71 4.97
C GLN A 142 -11.75 1.16 6.11
N PRO A 143 -12.29 -0.06 6.02
CA PRO A 143 -13.07 -0.60 7.13
C PRO A 143 -12.15 -1.26 8.17
N ASP A 144 -12.42 -1.04 9.46
CA ASP A 144 -11.73 -1.74 10.55
C ASP A 144 -12.39 -3.09 10.90
N ARG A 145 -11.77 -3.85 11.81
CA ARG A 145 -12.21 -5.17 12.28
C ARG A 145 -13.57 -5.18 12.95
N VAL A 146 -13.96 -4.06 13.55
CA VAL A 146 -15.25 -3.88 14.22
C VAL A 146 -16.31 -3.36 13.24
N GLY A 147 -15.91 -3.06 12.01
CA GLY A 147 -16.76 -2.60 10.93
C GLY A 147 -16.94 -1.09 10.88
N HIS A 148 -16.15 -0.31 11.60
CA HIS A 148 -16.15 1.14 11.41
C HIS A 148 -15.47 1.49 10.09
N LEU A 149 -15.93 2.58 9.47
CA LEU A 149 -15.35 3.11 8.26
C LEU A 149 -14.40 4.24 8.61
N LEU A 150 -13.16 4.10 8.17
CA LEU A 150 -12.13 5.10 8.27
C LEU A 150 -12.07 5.84 6.92
N MET A 151 -12.44 7.13 6.93
CA MET A 151 -12.46 8.00 5.77
C MET A 151 -11.59 9.23 5.97
N GLN A 152 -10.73 9.54 4.99
CA GLN A 152 -10.00 10.81 5.01
C GLN A 152 -10.92 11.97 4.63
N VAL A 153 -10.82 13.05 5.39
CA VAL A 153 -11.57 14.29 5.15
C VAL A 153 -10.65 15.50 5.24
N ILE A 154 -10.97 16.52 4.46
CA ILE A 154 -10.28 17.81 4.53
C ILE A 154 -10.99 18.67 5.58
N ARG A 155 -10.31 18.98 6.67
CA ARG A 155 -10.81 19.91 7.71
C ARG A 155 -10.73 21.37 7.27
N ASN A 156 -9.66 21.72 6.56
CA ASN A 156 -9.45 23.07 6.05
C ASN A 156 -8.93 23.05 4.60
N PRO A 157 -9.80 23.25 3.59
CA PRO A 157 -9.41 23.23 2.18
C PRO A 157 -8.56 24.43 1.76
N GLN A 158 -8.52 25.49 2.57
CA GLN A 158 -7.72 26.70 2.30
C GLN A 158 -6.29 26.59 2.85
N SER A 159 -5.99 25.56 3.65
CA SER A 159 -4.63 25.34 4.16
C SER A 159 -3.68 24.94 3.03
N ALA A 160 -2.43 25.42 3.09
CA ALA A 160 -1.44 25.23 2.04
C ALA A 160 -1.13 23.75 1.73
N ASN A 161 -1.33 22.85 2.70
CA ASN A 161 -1.03 21.42 2.60
C ASN A 161 -2.28 20.53 2.69
N PHE A 162 -3.49 21.10 2.72
CA PHE A 162 -4.74 20.41 3.07
C PHE A 162 -4.65 19.77 4.48
N ASP A 163 -5.31 20.38 5.46
CA ASP A 163 -5.42 19.83 6.80
C ASP A 163 -6.33 18.60 6.75
N ILE A 164 -5.74 17.41 6.70
CA ILE A 164 -6.42 16.13 6.56
C ILE A 164 -6.65 15.52 7.95
N ALA A 165 -7.87 15.04 8.18
CA ALA A 165 -8.22 14.22 9.33
C ALA A 165 -8.82 12.88 8.87
N MET A 166 -8.90 11.95 9.80
CA MET A 166 -9.51 10.65 9.63
C MET A 166 -10.85 10.60 10.37
N GLN A 167 -11.95 10.62 9.64
CA GLN A 167 -13.26 10.38 10.23
C GLN A 167 -13.51 8.89 10.39
N ARG A 168 -13.80 8.48 11.62
CA ARG A 168 -14.33 7.16 11.93
C ARG A 168 -15.85 7.22 11.91
N ARG A 169 -16.48 6.32 11.17
CA ARG A 169 -17.93 6.28 10.96
C ARG A 169 -18.49 4.88 11.23
N THR A 170 -19.78 4.78 11.54
CA THR A 170 -20.48 3.49 11.55
C THR A 170 -20.63 2.93 10.14
N LYS A 171 -21.04 1.66 10.02
CA LYS A 171 -21.42 1.05 8.72
C LYS A 171 -22.57 1.78 8.03
N ASP A 172 -23.32 2.63 8.71
CA ASP A 172 -24.41 3.41 8.09
C ASP A 172 -23.98 4.84 7.74
N GLY A 173 -22.69 5.16 7.95
CA GLY A 173 -22.11 6.45 7.60
C GLY A 173 -22.17 7.49 8.71
N THR A 174 -22.77 7.20 9.86
CA THR A 174 -22.82 8.12 11.02
C THR A 174 -21.40 8.40 11.50
N VAL A 175 -21.04 9.68 11.64
CA VAL A 175 -19.73 10.07 12.19
C VAL A 175 -19.68 9.72 13.68
N LEU A 176 -18.68 8.93 14.04
CA LEU A 176 -18.37 8.60 15.44
C LEU A 176 -17.33 9.56 16.00
N ASP A 177 -16.27 9.84 15.23
CA ASP A 177 -15.17 10.69 15.68
C ASP A 177 -14.39 11.26 14.48
N THR A 178 -13.65 12.36 14.70
CA THR A 178 -12.69 12.94 13.74
C THR A 178 -11.29 12.89 14.34
N LEU A 179 -10.53 11.89 13.92
CA LEU A 179 -9.21 11.56 14.44
C LEU A 179 -8.14 12.36 13.69
N THR A 180 -7.18 12.92 14.42
CA THR A 180 -5.98 13.47 13.81
C THR A 180 -5.14 12.33 13.22
N VAL A 181 -4.68 12.51 11.98
CA VAL A 181 -3.71 11.60 11.38
C VAL A 181 -2.35 11.92 11.97
N PRO A 182 -1.70 10.99 12.69
CA PRO A 182 -0.37 11.23 13.22
C PRO A 182 0.61 11.57 12.08
N SER A 183 1.52 12.52 12.32
CA SER A 183 2.57 12.82 11.35
C SER A 183 3.40 11.56 11.13
N CYS A 184 3.32 11.03 9.92
CA CYS A 184 4.03 9.84 9.48
C CYS A 184 5.51 10.13 9.19
N SER A 185 5.88 11.41 9.11
CA SER A 185 7.24 11.83 8.84
C SER A 185 7.94 12.23 10.14
N PRO A 186 9.22 11.83 10.31
CA PRO A 186 10.03 12.38 11.39
C PRO A 186 10.12 13.91 11.26
N PRO A 187 10.33 14.65 12.35
CA PRO A 187 10.53 16.10 12.30
C PRO A 187 11.69 16.42 11.33
N GLY A 188 11.42 17.21 10.29
CA GLY A 188 12.42 17.58 9.28
C GLY A 188 11.79 17.97 7.94
N PRO A 189 12.57 18.56 7.02
CA PRO A 189 12.07 18.90 5.69
C PRO A 189 11.68 17.62 4.95
N GLN A 190 10.40 17.51 4.61
CA GLN A 190 9.90 16.46 3.72
C GLN A 190 10.67 16.54 2.40
N PRO A 191 11.09 15.42 1.80
CA PRO A 191 11.78 15.43 0.52
C PRO A 191 10.83 15.72 -0.66
N THR A 192 9.58 16.13 -0.42
CA THR A 192 8.61 16.45 -1.48
C THR A 192 9.09 17.67 -2.25
N ARG A 193 9.93 17.43 -3.27
CA ARG A 193 10.37 18.44 -4.22
C ARG A 193 9.30 18.60 -5.28
N MET A 194 8.90 19.84 -5.50
CA MET A 194 7.84 20.20 -6.42
C MET A 194 8.19 21.53 -7.09
N ILE A 195 7.75 21.71 -8.33
CA ILE A 195 7.69 23.01 -8.98
C ILE A 195 6.23 23.39 -9.25
N ARG A 196 5.95 24.68 -9.36
CA ARG A 196 4.62 25.17 -9.76
C ARG A 196 4.68 25.68 -11.19
N VAL A 197 3.83 25.14 -12.05
CA VAL A 197 3.60 25.65 -13.40
C VAL A 197 2.25 26.37 -13.40
N GLY A 198 2.28 27.70 -13.30
CA GLY A 198 1.09 28.48 -12.94
C GLY A 198 0.52 28.02 -11.60
N ASN A 199 -0.75 27.61 -11.56
CA ASN A 199 -1.39 27.07 -10.36
C ASN A 199 -1.31 25.54 -10.23
N ARG A 200 -0.60 24.85 -11.13
CA ARG A 200 -0.48 23.38 -11.12
C ARG A 200 0.78 22.94 -10.35
N PRO A 201 0.64 22.19 -9.24
CA PRO A 201 1.76 21.54 -8.60
C PRO A 201 2.29 20.37 -9.45
N MET A 202 3.60 20.31 -9.67
CA MET A 202 4.29 19.25 -10.42
C MET A 202 5.37 18.63 -9.53
N PHE A 203 5.24 17.35 -9.20
CA PHE A 203 6.14 16.65 -8.28
C PHE A 203 7.30 16.01 -9.02
N TYR A 204 8.52 16.14 -8.49
CA TYR A 204 9.68 15.47 -9.07
C TYR A 204 9.50 13.94 -9.04
N PRO A 205 9.96 13.22 -10.07
CA PRO A 205 9.86 11.76 -10.12
C PRO A 205 10.86 11.10 -9.16
N LEU A 206 10.67 9.81 -8.90
CA LEU A 206 11.57 8.94 -8.12
C LEU A 206 11.79 9.35 -6.65
N LEU A 207 11.03 10.32 -6.16
CA LEU A 207 11.03 10.70 -4.75
C LEU A 207 10.57 9.54 -3.86
N PRO A 208 11.09 9.43 -2.62
CA PRO A 208 10.59 8.45 -1.66
C PRO A 208 9.07 8.57 -1.51
N PRO A 209 8.31 7.47 -1.64
CA PRO A 209 6.87 7.53 -1.50
C PRO A 209 6.49 7.85 -0.05
N SER A 210 5.44 8.66 0.12
CA SER A 210 4.73 8.73 1.41
C SER A 210 3.87 7.48 1.53
N LEU A 211 4.35 6.49 2.29
CA LEU A 211 3.65 5.23 2.48
C LEU A 211 2.88 5.27 3.79
N SER A 212 1.57 5.07 3.69
CA SER A 212 0.74 4.76 4.84
C SER A 212 -0.32 3.74 4.49
N GLU A 213 -0.64 2.88 5.45
CA GLU A 213 -1.62 1.82 5.30
C GLU A 213 -2.42 1.72 6.59
N VAL A 214 -3.74 1.92 6.48
CA VAL A 214 -4.64 1.70 7.61
C VAL A 214 -4.75 0.20 7.82
N THR A 215 -4.48 -0.24 9.04
CA THR A 215 -4.52 -1.66 9.41
C THR A 215 -5.93 -2.08 9.76
N ALA A 216 -6.18 -3.39 9.67
CA ALA A 216 -7.49 -3.94 10.00
C ALA A 216 -7.91 -3.65 11.46
N ASP A 217 -6.96 -3.49 12.38
CA ASP A 217 -7.22 -3.10 13.78
C ASP A 217 -7.37 -1.58 14.00
N GLY A 218 -7.48 -0.77 12.94
CA GLY A 218 -7.73 0.67 13.01
C GLY A 218 -6.51 1.51 13.40
N ALA A 219 -5.31 0.94 13.32
CA ALA A 219 -4.05 1.66 13.40
C ALA A 219 -3.58 2.08 11.99
N VAL A 220 -2.44 2.76 11.91
CA VAL A 220 -1.80 3.13 10.65
C VAL A 220 -0.35 2.69 10.68
N TRP A 221 0.06 1.91 9.67
CA TRP A 221 1.46 1.77 9.31
C TRP A 221 1.92 3.00 8.54
N CYS A 222 3.12 3.47 8.84
CA CYS A 222 3.76 4.52 8.05
C CYS A 222 5.28 4.37 8.04
N SER A 223 5.96 4.93 7.05
CA SER A 223 7.41 4.79 6.92
C SER A 223 8.17 6.10 6.73
N ASP A 224 9.35 6.18 7.34
CA ASP A 224 10.47 6.94 6.81
C ASP A 224 11.17 6.11 5.74
N ALA A 225 10.71 6.28 4.50
CA ALA A 225 11.19 5.51 3.35
C ALA A 225 12.64 5.84 2.97
N ALA A 226 13.23 6.91 3.49
CA ALA A 226 14.64 7.25 3.26
C ALA A 226 15.59 6.48 4.21
N HIS A 227 15.15 6.17 5.43
CA HIS A 227 16.01 5.62 6.49
C HIS A 227 15.63 4.21 6.98
N TYR A 228 14.79 3.48 6.25
CA TYR A 228 14.25 2.17 6.65
C TYR A 228 13.72 2.18 8.09
N ARG A 229 12.70 2.99 8.32
CA ARG A 229 11.95 2.96 9.59
C ARG A 229 10.47 2.88 9.28
N VAL A 230 9.78 1.98 9.95
CA VAL A 230 8.34 1.79 9.86
C VAL A 230 7.75 1.89 11.26
N PHE A 231 6.64 2.61 11.39
CA PHE A 231 5.94 2.83 12.64
C PHE A 231 4.50 2.33 12.49
N LYS A 232 4.00 1.61 13.51
CA LYS A 232 2.56 1.40 13.67
C LYS A 232 2.08 2.41 14.68
N LEU A 233 1.17 3.28 14.28
CA LEU A 233 0.64 4.36 15.10
C LEU A 233 -0.83 4.11 15.40
N ARG A 234 -1.26 4.41 16.63
CA ARG A 234 -2.68 4.46 16.96
C ARG A 234 -3.26 5.77 16.44
N LEU A 235 -4.35 5.68 15.66
CA LEU A 235 -5.06 6.86 15.16
C LEU A 235 -5.62 7.71 16.32
N GLY A 236 -5.62 9.04 16.15
CA GLY A 236 -6.14 10.01 17.11
C GLY A 236 -5.21 10.33 18.29
N GLN A 237 -4.49 9.34 18.82
CA GLN A 237 -3.57 9.55 19.96
C GLN A 237 -2.11 9.74 19.54
N GLY A 238 -1.71 9.23 18.37
CA GLY A 238 -0.32 9.29 17.91
C GLY A 238 0.62 8.34 18.67
N ASP A 239 0.10 7.51 19.57
CA ASP A 239 0.88 6.50 20.28
C ASP A 239 1.58 5.58 19.28
N THR A 240 2.89 5.45 19.43
CA THR A 240 3.66 4.48 18.67
C THR A 240 3.45 3.09 19.27
N LEU A 241 2.64 2.28 18.59
CA LEU A 241 2.38 0.89 18.96
C LEU A 241 3.57 -0.01 18.59
N ARG A 242 4.31 0.36 17.55
CA ARG A 242 5.48 -0.38 17.10
C ARG A 242 6.45 0.49 16.31
N THR A 243 7.73 0.14 16.40
CA THR A 243 8.78 0.63 15.52
C THR A 243 9.57 -0.56 14.98
N ILE A 244 9.74 -0.62 13.66
CA ILE A 244 10.65 -1.52 12.97
C ILE A 244 11.70 -0.65 12.28
N SER A 245 12.97 -0.90 12.60
CA SER A 245 14.10 -0.20 11.99
C SER A 245 15.03 -1.21 11.34
N GLY A 246 15.42 -0.95 10.11
CA GLY A 246 16.39 -1.75 9.36
C GLY A 246 17.70 -0.98 9.12
N ARG A 247 18.67 -1.65 8.52
CA ARG A 247 19.79 -0.98 7.84
C ARG A 247 19.52 -1.05 6.34
N ALA A 248 19.34 0.10 5.70
CA ALA A 248 19.33 0.17 4.24
C ALA A 248 20.73 0.45 3.72
N THR A 249 21.23 -0.40 2.84
CA THR A 249 22.36 -0.06 1.99
C THR A 249 21.83 0.83 0.86
N PRO A 250 22.36 2.05 0.65
CA PRO A 250 21.89 2.90 -0.44
C PRO A 250 22.08 2.20 -1.79
N VAL A 251 20.98 2.01 -2.52
CA VAL A 251 20.98 1.47 -3.89
C VAL A 251 20.79 2.63 -4.85
N ARG A 252 21.66 2.77 -5.85
CA ARG A 252 21.53 3.84 -6.86
C ARG A 252 20.48 3.47 -7.89
N TYR A 253 19.73 4.46 -8.37
CA TYR A 253 18.96 4.28 -9.61
C TYR A 253 19.92 4.05 -10.79
N PRO A 254 19.57 3.18 -11.76
CA PRO A 254 20.27 3.15 -13.04
C PRO A 254 20.25 4.53 -13.70
N ALA A 255 21.37 4.95 -14.30
CA ALA A 255 21.49 6.26 -14.95
C ALA A 255 20.40 6.45 -16.01
N ALA A 256 20.20 5.46 -16.88
CA ALA A 256 19.17 5.50 -17.92
C ALA A 256 17.73 5.69 -17.37
N MET A 257 17.41 5.06 -16.24
CA MET A 257 16.10 5.23 -15.58
C MET A 257 15.93 6.66 -15.07
N ARG A 258 16.97 7.20 -14.42
CA ARG A 258 16.95 8.56 -13.88
C ARG A 258 16.87 9.60 -15.01
N ASP A 259 17.65 9.43 -16.07
CA ASP A 259 17.68 10.33 -17.22
C ASP A 259 16.34 10.30 -17.97
N SER A 260 15.74 9.12 -18.16
CA SER A 260 14.42 8.97 -18.75
C SER A 260 13.34 9.68 -17.91
N ALA A 261 13.35 9.50 -16.58
CA ALA A 261 12.40 10.14 -15.68
C ALA A 261 12.53 11.67 -15.70
N ILE A 262 13.76 12.20 -15.74
CA ILE A 262 14.00 13.65 -15.87
C ILE A 262 13.48 14.16 -17.22
N ALA A 263 13.76 13.46 -18.32
CA ALA A 263 13.32 13.86 -19.64
C ALA A 263 11.78 13.85 -19.76
N GLU A 264 11.12 12.83 -19.21
CA GLU A 264 9.66 12.77 -19.16
C GLU A 264 9.06 13.89 -18.31
N PHE A 265 9.64 14.16 -17.15
CA PHE A 265 9.18 15.24 -16.28
C PHE A 265 9.32 16.61 -16.96
N ARG A 266 10.43 16.87 -17.67
CA ARG A 266 10.59 18.08 -18.50
C ARG A 266 9.49 18.21 -19.55
N ARG A 267 9.19 17.13 -20.28
CA ARG A 267 8.09 17.13 -21.26
C ARG A 267 6.75 17.43 -20.59
N ALA A 268 6.49 16.86 -19.43
CA ALA A 268 5.25 17.10 -18.67
C ALA A 268 5.15 18.57 -18.21
N VAL A 269 6.26 19.17 -17.78
CA VAL A 269 6.34 20.59 -17.38
C VAL A 269 6.10 21.52 -18.55
N VAL A 270 6.73 21.27 -19.71
CA VAL A 270 6.49 22.03 -20.95
C VAL A 270 5.03 21.91 -21.38
N LYS A 271 4.47 20.70 -21.36
CA LYS A 271 3.05 20.46 -21.67
C LYS A 271 2.11 21.19 -20.70
N ALA A 272 2.52 21.41 -19.46
CA ALA A 272 1.77 22.16 -18.48
C ALA A 272 1.89 23.69 -18.64
N GLY A 273 2.74 24.18 -19.56
CA GLY A 273 2.96 25.61 -19.84
C GLY A 273 4.22 26.20 -19.20
N GLY A 274 5.11 25.37 -18.65
CA GLY A 274 6.42 25.79 -18.15
C GLY A 274 7.51 25.65 -19.21
N THR A 275 8.77 25.74 -18.79
CA THR A 275 9.96 25.56 -19.62
C THR A 275 10.82 24.40 -19.11
N GLU A 276 11.66 23.82 -19.98
CA GLU A 276 12.59 22.77 -19.53
C GLU A 276 13.60 23.26 -18.48
N GLY A 277 13.94 24.55 -18.51
CA GLY A 277 14.85 25.20 -17.57
C GLY A 277 14.30 25.29 -16.15
N ASP A 278 12.98 25.19 -15.98
CA ASP A 278 12.33 25.14 -14.66
C ASP A 278 12.61 23.82 -13.91
N VAL A 279 13.15 22.80 -14.61
CA VAL A 279 13.44 21.48 -14.05
C VAL A 279 14.91 21.37 -13.62
N GLU A 280 15.11 21.33 -12.30
CA GLU A 280 16.38 21.08 -11.66
C GLU A 280 16.68 19.56 -11.63
N ALA A 281 17.55 19.07 -12.51
CA ALA A 281 17.89 17.64 -12.56
C ALA A 281 18.50 17.10 -11.25
N SER A 282 19.17 17.93 -10.45
CA SER A 282 19.70 17.56 -9.12
C SER A 282 18.61 17.33 -8.07
N ALA A 283 17.38 17.81 -8.30
CA ALA A 283 16.25 17.54 -7.43
C ALA A 283 15.73 16.09 -7.56
N VAL A 284 16.05 15.38 -8.65
CA VAL A 284 15.72 13.95 -8.78
C VAL A 284 16.73 13.10 -7.99
N PRO A 285 16.31 12.23 -7.07
CA PRO A 285 17.21 11.45 -6.24
C PRO A 285 18.18 10.57 -7.04
N VAL A 286 19.39 10.41 -6.50
CA VAL A 286 20.39 9.48 -7.05
C VAL A 286 20.17 8.06 -6.51
N ASN A 287 19.71 7.97 -5.26
CA ASN A 287 19.49 6.70 -4.58
C ASN A 287 17.99 6.36 -4.57
N ARG A 288 17.70 5.07 -4.71
CA ARG A 288 16.40 4.46 -4.44
C ARG A 288 16.05 4.66 -2.96
N PRO A 289 14.76 4.83 -2.63
CA PRO A 289 14.33 4.81 -1.24
C PRO A 289 14.60 3.42 -0.62
N ALA A 290 14.83 3.40 0.68
CA ALA A 290 15.04 2.19 1.45
C ALA A 290 13.79 1.31 1.50
N ILE A 291 12.61 1.92 1.43
CA ILE A 291 11.32 1.26 1.43
C ILE A 291 10.56 1.70 0.18
N LEU A 292 10.04 0.73 -0.57
CA LEU A 292 9.32 0.95 -1.83
C LEU A 292 7.80 0.86 -1.64
N ALA A 293 7.34 -0.04 -0.77
CA ALA A 293 5.92 -0.27 -0.48
C ALA A 293 5.73 -0.92 0.89
N LEU A 294 4.51 -0.78 1.43
CA LEU A 294 4.03 -1.48 2.62
C LEU A 294 2.77 -2.28 2.27
N SER A 295 2.60 -3.44 2.90
CA SER A 295 1.38 -4.25 2.84
C SER A 295 1.19 -5.01 4.15
N GLU A 296 -0.03 -5.12 4.66
CA GLU A 296 -0.37 -6.01 5.77
C GLU A 296 -1.14 -7.24 5.26
N ASP A 297 -0.76 -8.43 5.72
CA ASP A 297 -1.52 -9.65 5.40
C ASP A 297 -2.62 -9.95 6.43
N ASP A 298 -3.47 -10.92 6.12
CA ASP A 298 -4.57 -11.36 6.99
C ASP A 298 -4.12 -11.91 8.36
N GLN A 299 -2.82 -12.19 8.53
CA GLN A 299 -2.19 -12.59 9.79
C GLN A 299 -1.52 -11.41 10.53
N GLN A 300 -1.73 -10.17 10.06
CA GLN A 300 -1.13 -8.94 10.60
C GLN A 300 0.40 -8.93 10.54
N ARG A 301 1.00 -9.67 9.61
CA ARG A 301 2.43 -9.54 9.31
C ARG A 301 2.60 -8.38 8.36
N LEU A 302 3.65 -7.59 8.60
CA LEU A 302 4.00 -6.47 7.75
C LEU A 302 4.95 -6.93 6.66
N TRP A 303 4.58 -6.66 5.41
CA TRP A 303 5.41 -6.87 4.24
C TRP A 303 6.00 -5.54 3.80
N VAL A 304 7.32 -5.40 3.91
CA VAL A 304 8.05 -4.20 3.51
C VAL A 304 8.78 -4.50 2.22
N MET A 305 8.43 -3.83 1.13
CA MET A 305 9.18 -3.96 -0.11
C MET A 305 10.43 -3.10 -0.06
N VAL A 306 11.57 -3.68 -0.43
CA VAL A 306 12.88 -3.02 -0.39
C VAL A 306 13.64 -3.29 -1.69
N PRO A 307 14.51 -2.36 -2.12
CA PRO A 307 15.38 -2.62 -3.25
C PRO A 307 16.38 -3.72 -2.89
N THR A 308 16.72 -4.55 -3.86
CA THR A 308 17.87 -5.45 -3.76
C THR A 308 19.12 -4.75 -4.33
N THR A 309 20.29 -5.37 -4.16
CA THR A 309 21.57 -4.75 -4.55
C THR A 309 21.80 -4.71 -6.06
N ASP A 310 21.09 -5.55 -6.82
CA ASP A 310 20.90 -5.41 -8.26
C ASP A 310 20.02 -4.17 -8.54
N ALA A 311 20.47 -3.32 -9.46
CA ALA A 311 20.02 -1.93 -9.58
C ALA A 311 18.49 -1.75 -9.74
N VAL A 312 17.79 -2.76 -10.26
CA VAL A 312 16.35 -2.76 -10.48
C VAL A 312 15.59 -3.80 -9.65
N GLY A 313 16.28 -4.70 -8.94
CA GLY A 313 15.62 -5.77 -8.22
C GLY A 313 14.90 -5.30 -6.97
N GLU A 314 13.93 -6.10 -6.54
CA GLU A 314 13.03 -5.81 -5.42
C GLU A 314 12.71 -7.12 -4.68
N ARG A 315 12.52 -7.02 -3.37
CA ARG A 315 12.08 -8.14 -2.54
C ARG A 315 11.19 -7.64 -1.42
N TYR A 316 10.40 -8.54 -0.83
CA TYR A 316 9.77 -8.26 0.46
C TYR A 316 10.62 -8.74 1.62
N GLU A 317 10.62 -7.97 2.69
CA GLU A 317 10.98 -8.38 4.04
C GLU A 317 9.70 -8.47 4.88
N VAL A 318 9.39 -9.66 5.40
CA VAL A 318 8.14 -9.95 6.12
C VAL A 318 8.42 -9.95 7.61
N TYR A 319 7.75 -9.10 8.36
CA TYR A 319 7.88 -8.98 9.81
C TYR A 319 6.66 -9.56 10.51
N SER A 320 6.91 -10.36 11.55
CA SER A 320 5.85 -10.97 12.36
C SER A 320 5.05 -9.92 13.15
N THR A 321 3.97 -10.39 13.77
CA THR A 321 3.22 -9.63 14.77
C THR A 321 4.01 -9.30 16.03
N THR A 322 5.27 -9.71 16.18
CA THR A 322 6.18 -9.24 17.24
C THR A 322 7.24 -8.26 16.72
N GLY A 323 7.31 -8.02 15.42
CA GLY A 323 8.32 -7.17 14.78
C GLY A 323 9.61 -7.91 14.40
N ALA A 324 9.68 -9.23 14.60
CA ALA A 324 10.81 -10.03 14.16
C ALA A 324 10.75 -10.28 12.66
N LEU A 325 11.89 -10.23 11.96
CA LEU A 325 11.97 -10.59 10.55
C LEU A 325 11.67 -12.10 10.39
N ALA A 326 10.51 -12.42 9.83
CA ALA A 326 10.05 -13.78 9.62
C ALA A 326 10.62 -14.39 8.34
N ALA A 327 10.68 -13.62 7.25
CA ALA A 327 11.18 -14.11 5.97
C ALA A 327 11.62 -12.99 5.01
N ARG A 328 12.41 -13.38 4.01
CA ARG A 328 12.59 -12.59 2.78
C ARG A 328 11.92 -13.30 1.61
N VAL A 329 11.25 -12.54 0.76
CA VAL A 329 10.48 -13.06 -0.36
C VAL A 329 11.02 -12.46 -1.65
N ALA A 330 11.57 -13.30 -2.53
CA ALA A 330 11.99 -12.86 -3.85
C ALA A 330 10.76 -12.68 -4.76
N LEU A 331 10.77 -11.60 -5.55
CA LEU A 331 9.73 -11.35 -6.56
C LEU A 331 10.13 -12.04 -7.88
N PRO A 332 9.27 -12.89 -8.45
CA PRO A 332 9.56 -13.54 -9.72
C PRO A 332 9.44 -12.57 -10.90
N VAL A 333 8.66 -11.50 -10.73
CA VAL A 333 8.42 -10.43 -11.69
C VAL A 333 8.24 -9.10 -10.96
N PRO A 334 8.56 -7.96 -11.59
CA PRO A 334 8.20 -6.65 -11.04
C PRO A 334 6.69 -6.52 -10.85
N LEU A 335 6.28 -5.99 -9.70
CA LEU A 335 4.87 -5.76 -9.39
C LEU A 335 4.47 -4.33 -9.73
N PHE A 336 3.25 -4.13 -10.19
CA PHE A 336 2.70 -2.78 -10.39
C PHE A 336 2.13 -2.25 -9.07
N LEU A 337 2.98 -1.57 -8.30
CA LEU A 337 2.72 -1.14 -6.92
C LEU A 337 1.84 0.12 -6.78
N ARG A 338 1.09 0.50 -7.82
CA ARG A 338 0.07 1.55 -7.66
C ARG A 338 -0.95 1.16 -6.57
N PHE A 339 -1.10 -0.15 -6.33
CA PHE A 339 -1.91 -0.70 -5.26
C PHE A 339 -1.10 -1.77 -4.51
N SER A 340 -1.24 -1.81 -3.19
CA SER A 340 -0.66 -2.87 -2.38
C SER A 340 -1.24 -4.23 -2.81
N PRO A 341 -0.42 -5.28 -2.96
CA PRO A 341 -0.93 -6.61 -3.23
C PRO A 341 -1.87 -7.07 -2.11
N VAL A 342 -2.83 -7.90 -2.47
CA VAL A 342 -3.71 -8.56 -1.50
C VAL A 342 -3.04 -9.85 -1.05
N ILE A 343 -2.76 -9.97 0.25
CA ILE A 343 -2.06 -11.12 0.81
C ILE A 343 -3.02 -11.81 1.79
N VAL A 344 -3.48 -13.00 1.41
CA VAL A 344 -4.48 -13.77 2.16
C VAL A 344 -4.05 -15.23 2.20
N GLY A 345 -3.97 -15.78 3.40
CA GLY A 345 -3.54 -17.15 3.65
C GLY A 345 -2.13 -17.41 3.10
N SER A 346 -2.02 -18.36 2.17
CA SER A 346 -0.77 -18.72 1.50
C SER A 346 -0.60 -18.07 0.13
N HIS A 347 -1.33 -17.00 -0.18
CA HIS A 347 -1.37 -16.43 -1.52
C HIS A 347 -1.16 -14.91 -1.54
N VAL A 348 -0.49 -14.46 -2.59
CA VAL A 348 -0.30 -13.04 -2.93
C VAL A 348 -1.01 -12.80 -4.26
N TYR A 349 -1.88 -11.80 -4.30
CA TYR A 349 -2.55 -11.34 -5.51
C TYR A 349 -2.01 -9.96 -5.85
N ALA A 350 -1.34 -9.85 -6.98
CA ALA A 350 -0.67 -8.62 -7.39
C ALA A 350 -1.01 -8.30 -8.85
N VAL A 351 -1.01 -7.01 -9.18
CA VAL A 351 -1.10 -6.57 -10.56
C VAL A 351 0.30 -6.63 -11.17
N VAL A 352 0.42 -7.28 -12.31
CA VAL A 352 1.62 -7.25 -13.16
C VAL A 352 1.25 -6.61 -14.48
N ARG A 353 2.24 -6.09 -15.20
CA ARG A 353 2.07 -5.60 -16.56
C ARG A 353 2.95 -6.39 -17.51
N ASP A 354 2.45 -6.64 -18.71
CA ASP A 354 3.24 -7.23 -19.77
C ASP A 354 4.08 -6.17 -20.50
N GLN A 355 4.65 -6.55 -21.65
CA GLN A 355 5.54 -5.70 -22.44
C GLN A 355 4.79 -4.53 -23.11
N ASP A 356 3.47 -4.66 -23.29
CA ASP A 356 2.60 -3.66 -23.90
C ASP A 356 1.89 -2.80 -22.83
N ASP A 357 2.36 -2.89 -21.58
CA ASP A 357 1.79 -2.21 -20.41
C ASP A 357 0.36 -2.68 -20.06
N VAL A 358 -0.10 -3.84 -20.56
CA VAL A 358 -1.45 -4.34 -20.26
C VAL A 358 -1.46 -4.96 -18.85
N PRO A 359 -2.34 -4.51 -17.94
CA PRO A 359 -2.40 -5.05 -16.59
C PRO A 359 -3.08 -6.42 -16.55
N THR A 360 -2.55 -7.33 -15.75
CA THR A 360 -3.16 -8.61 -15.39
C THR A 360 -3.02 -8.82 -13.88
N VAL A 361 -4.02 -9.42 -13.25
CA VAL A 361 -3.88 -9.84 -11.84
C VAL A 361 -3.30 -11.24 -11.82
N VAL A 362 -2.28 -11.47 -11.00
CA VAL A 362 -1.63 -12.77 -10.84
C VAL A 362 -1.77 -13.23 -9.41
N ARG A 363 -2.18 -14.49 -9.22
CA ARG A 363 -2.09 -15.18 -7.93
C ARG A 363 -0.79 -15.97 -7.87
N PHE A 364 0.00 -15.66 -6.87
CA PHE A 364 1.15 -16.44 -6.47
C PHE A 364 0.86 -17.21 -5.18
N ARG A 365 1.29 -18.48 -5.10
CA ARG A 365 1.39 -19.20 -3.83
C ARG A 365 2.73 -18.92 -3.17
N ILE A 366 2.69 -18.67 -1.87
CA ILE A 366 3.84 -18.53 -1.00
C ILE A 366 4.38 -19.93 -0.70
N SER A 367 5.54 -20.25 -1.26
CA SER A 367 6.30 -21.45 -0.96
C SER A 367 7.31 -21.14 0.14
N THR A 368 7.04 -21.67 1.34
CA THR A 368 7.98 -21.66 2.46
C THR A 368 8.82 -22.92 2.35
N GLY A 369 9.97 -22.86 1.66
CA GLY A 369 10.88 -24.01 1.62
C GLY A 369 11.21 -24.48 3.03
N LYS A 370 11.15 -25.79 3.28
CA LYS A 370 11.86 -26.41 4.40
C LYS A 370 13.26 -26.77 3.96
#